data_AF-A0A366SA15-F1
#
_entry.id   AF-A0A366SA15-F1
#
_cell.length_a   1.000
_cell.length_b   1.000
_cell.length_c   1.000
_cell.angle_alpha   90.00
_cell.angle_beta   90.00
_cell.angle_gamma   90.00
#
_symmetry.space_group_name_H-M   'P 1'
#
loop_
_entity.id
_entity.type
_entity.pdbx_description
1 polymer ?
#
loop_
_entity_poly.entity_id
_entity_poly.type
_entity_poly.pdbx_seq_one_letter_code
_entity_poly.pdbx_strand_id
1 'polypeptide(L)'
;MALFKHLVVLGLCFSAGAFRIYEAENLESHGFPESCVSALSADITCDPYIRSFMQPRYRGSLRNVTLTDQICVGTCSGSLRKWVDTVSKECAGESFGSANNAPTRYGGNIWAGWNETCIKDPRTKKYCNDIIDEFSSPGDDESRPREELCHICYQRRFAVMQSSQYSIYNEYYKNKLEYIYKTCGRSGPTEILPPLKPKQKELDFCLSGNYYTSKEGDTCDSISKEAGVSGALLYMGNQDDIANCREVPAGLKLCLPTACETYYVKKGDTCFTVESALGLRIDSIPKYNSWVNRDCTNLQGGTDFYGKTICVSPLGSKATIEGVLKASIVKHKSSSANGPVVLRTDPPKEAKVAEGTTLMCGDWHVVTKSDTCTSICKENDICEDDLMLAINPSLTEKKCDESLVPGTALCVAPVSGWDSTKKEL
;
A
#
# COMPACT_ATOMS: atom_id res chain seq x y z
N MET A 1 25.39 44.33 -68.82
CA MET A 1 25.64 43.01 -68.24
C MET A 1 25.82 43.19 -66.74
N ALA A 2 24.77 42.92 -65.96
CA ALA A 2 24.79 43.08 -64.50
C ALA A 2 25.05 41.71 -63.85
N LEU A 3 26.12 41.63 -63.03
CA LEU A 3 26.46 40.46 -62.22
C LEU A 3 25.54 40.40 -60.99
N PHE A 4 24.66 39.42 -60.93
CA PHE A 4 23.95 39.04 -59.72
C PHE A 4 24.78 38.01 -58.94
N LYS A 5 25.27 38.40 -57.75
CA LYS A 5 25.85 37.48 -56.78
C LYS A 5 24.72 36.72 -56.08
N HIS A 6 24.66 35.41 -56.27
CA HIS A 6 23.83 34.54 -55.44
C HIS A 6 24.49 34.35 -54.06
N LEU A 7 23.86 34.91 -53.03
CA LEU A 7 24.15 34.55 -51.64
C LEU A 7 23.43 33.23 -51.36
N VAL A 8 24.19 32.13 -51.23
CA VAL A 8 23.66 30.87 -50.71
C VAL A 8 23.69 30.96 -49.18
N VAL A 9 22.53 31.15 -48.57
CA VAL A 9 22.36 30.99 -47.13
C VAL A 9 22.27 29.49 -46.86
N LEU A 10 23.38 28.88 -46.40
CA LEU A 10 23.36 27.54 -45.82
C LEU A 10 22.58 27.61 -44.50
N GLY A 11 21.28 27.33 -44.56
CA GLY A 11 20.49 27.04 -43.37
C GLY A 11 21.00 25.74 -42.76
N LEU A 12 21.69 25.82 -41.62
CA LEU A 12 21.92 24.69 -40.74
C LEU A 12 20.55 24.18 -40.26
N CYS A 13 19.99 23.19 -40.95
CA CYS A 13 18.90 22.38 -40.43
C CYS A 13 19.44 21.56 -39.25
N PHE A 14 19.38 22.13 -38.04
CA PHE A 14 19.39 21.32 -36.84
C PHE A 14 18.18 20.39 -36.92
N SER A 15 18.41 19.09 -37.09
CA SER A 15 17.37 18.09 -36.92
C SER A 15 16.87 18.20 -35.48
N ALA A 16 15.73 18.85 -35.26
CA ALA A 16 15.08 18.84 -33.97
C ALA A 16 14.77 17.37 -33.66
N GLY A 17 15.35 16.85 -32.58
CA GLY A 17 15.00 15.51 -32.09
C GLY A 17 13.48 15.43 -31.90
N ALA A 18 12.90 14.30 -32.27
CA ALA A 18 11.51 13.99 -32.00
C ALA A 18 11.44 12.68 -31.22
N PHE A 19 10.46 12.61 -30.33
CA PHE A 19 10.32 11.46 -29.46
C PHE A 19 8.86 11.22 -29.08
N ARG A 20 8.53 9.97 -28.79
CA ARG A 20 7.21 9.57 -28.29
C ARG A 20 7.25 9.20 -26.82
N ILE A 21 6.15 9.42 -26.11
CA ILE A 21 5.97 8.95 -24.73
C ILE A 21 5.44 7.51 -24.73
N TYR A 22 4.54 7.22 -25.66
CA TYR A 22 3.88 5.92 -25.80
C TYR A 22 4.00 5.44 -27.24
N GLU A 23 4.12 4.13 -27.40
CA GLU A 23 3.99 3.46 -28.71
C GLU A 23 2.54 3.01 -28.90
N ALA A 24 2.01 3.15 -30.11
CA ALA A 24 0.59 2.92 -30.40
C ALA A 24 0.17 1.47 -30.12
N GLU A 25 1.04 0.51 -30.43
CA GLU A 25 0.78 -0.93 -30.27
C GLU A 25 0.54 -1.29 -28.79
N ASN A 26 1.20 -0.59 -27.86
CA ASN A 26 1.02 -0.80 -26.42
C ASN A 26 -0.31 -0.22 -25.90
N LEU A 27 -0.93 0.71 -26.62
CA LEU A 27 -2.16 1.40 -26.20
C LEU A 27 -3.41 0.70 -26.73
N GLU A 28 -3.34 0.12 -27.93
CA GLU A 28 -4.46 -0.61 -28.54
C GLU A 28 -4.92 -1.79 -27.68
N SER A 29 -3.98 -2.48 -27.02
CA SER A 29 -4.28 -3.59 -26.10
C SER A 29 -5.06 -3.17 -24.86
N HIS A 30 -5.15 -1.87 -24.57
CA HIS A 30 -5.83 -1.29 -23.41
C HIS A 30 -7.22 -0.72 -23.74
N GLY A 31 -7.68 -0.84 -24.99
CA GLY A 31 -9.04 -0.46 -25.38
C GLY A 31 -9.31 1.06 -25.45
N PHE A 32 -8.26 1.88 -25.57
CA PHE A 32 -8.43 3.31 -25.80
C PHE A 32 -9.08 3.60 -27.17
N PRO A 33 -9.87 4.68 -27.30
CA PRO A 33 -10.35 5.16 -28.59
C PRO A 33 -9.19 5.47 -29.55
N GLU A 34 -9.37 5.23 -30.85
CA GLU A 34 -8.34 5.45 -31.87
C GLU A 34 -7.79 6.89 -31.88
N SER A 35 -8.66 7.88 -31.66
CA SER A 35 -8.25 9.29 -31.55
C SER A 35 -7.34 9.53 -30.34
N CYS A 36 -7.60 8.86 -29.22
CA CYS A 36 -6.77 8.92 -28.03
C CYS A 36 -5.42 8.20 -28.24
N VAL A 37 -5.41 7.01 -28.87
CA VAL A 37 -4.18 6.31 -29.24
C VAL A 37 -3.30 7.18 -30.13
N SER A 38 -3.89 7.81 -31.14
CA SER A 38 -3.20 8.75 -32.04
C SER A 38 -2.65 9.97 -31.30
N ALA A 39 -3.38 10.52 -30.33
CA ALA A 39 -2.93 11.66 -29.54
C ALA A 39 -1.76 11.28 -28.62
N LEU A 40 -1.84 10.15 -27.92
CA LEU A 40 -0.82 9.69 -26.97
C LEU A 40 0.50 9.30 -27.65
N SER A 41 0.42 8.70 -28.84
CA SER A 41 1.57 8.27 -29.65
C SER A 41 2.13 9.37 -30.57
N ALA A 42 1.59 10.59 -30.50
CA ALA A 42 2.07 11.71 -31.31
C ALA A 42 3.51 12.11 -30.96
N ASP A 43 4.29 12.46 -31.98
CA ASP A 43 5.67 12.92 -31.83
C ASP A 43 5.77 14.26 -31.10
N ILE A 44 6.67 14.31 -30.10
CA ILE A 44 7.05 15.52 -29.39
C ILE A 44 8.39 15.99 -29.96
N THR A 45 8.36 17.12 -30.66
CA THR A 45 9.56 17.74 -31.26
C THR A 45 10.32 18.52 -30.18
N CYS A 46 11.24 17.86 -29.49
CA CYS A 46 12.10 18.45 -28.47
C CYS A 46 13.38 17.61 -28.31
N ASP A 47 14.42 18.19 -27.69
CA ASP A 47 15.60 17.43 -27.31
C ASP A 47 15.20 16.19 -26.46
N PRO A 48 15.63 14.97 -26.84
CA PRO A 48 15.24 13.73 -26.16
C PRO A 48 15.60 13.66 -24.68
N TYR A 49 16.56 14.45 -24.20
CA TYR A 49 16.90 14.54 -22.77
C TYR A 49 15.68 14.84 -21.89
N ILE A 50 14.72 15.60 -22.43
CA ILE A 50 13.53 16.00 -21.69
C ILE A 50 12.61 14.82 -21.33
N ARG A 51 12.79 13.63 -21.94
CA ARG A 51 12.14 12.38 -21.49
C ARG A 51 12.45 12.05 -20.03
N SER A 52 13.62 12.47 -19.53
CA SER A 52 13.96 12.33 -18.10
C SER A 52 13.07 13.15 -17.17
N PHE A 53 12.15 13.97 -17.72
CA PHE A 53 11.22 14.80 -16.97
C PHE A 53 9.86 14.15 -16.72
N MET A 54 9.66 12.91 -17.15
CA MET A 54 8.40 12.17 -16.95
C MET A 54 8.01 11.98 -15.48
N GLN A 55 8.97 11.91 -14.56
CA GLN A 55 8.69 11.79 -13.12
C GLN A 55 8.68 13.17 -12.46
N PRO A 56 7.65 13.52 -11.67
CA PRO A 56 7.58 14.82 -11.02
C PRO A 56 8.69 14.92 -9.96
N ARG A 57 9.51 15.97 -10.05
CA ARG A 57 10.59 16.29 -9.08
C ARG A 57 10.98 17.75 -9.23
N TYR A 58 11.68 18.27 -8.22
CA TYR A 58 12.28 19.59 -8.30
C TYR A 58 13.35 19.61 -9.39
N ARG A 59 13.18 20.44 -10.42
CA ARG A 59 14.16 20.67 -11.50
C ARG A 59 15.23 21.68 -11.11
N GLY A 60 16.43 21.23 -10.76
CA GLY A 60 17.59 22.12 -10.55
C GLY A 60 18.23 22.60 -11.86
N SER A 61 19.43 23.19 -11.73
CA SER A 61 20.28 23.51 -12.88
C SER A 61 20.69 22.24 -13.61
N LEU A 62 20.75 22.29 -14.95
CA LEU A 62 21.36 21.21 -15.74
C LEU A 62 22.89 21.31 -15.79
N ARG A 63 23.46 22.40 -15.28
CA ARG A 63 24.90 22.75 -15.32
C ARG A 63 25.52 22.61 -16.71
N ASN A 64 24.70 22.80 -17.75
CA ASN A 64 25.07 22.71 -19.14
C ASN A 64 24.18 23.64 -19.97
N VAL A 65 24.64 24.87 -20.16
CA VAL A 65 23.88 25.92 -20.86
C VAL A 65 23.57 25.52 -22.31
N THR A 66 24.49 24.84 -22.99
CA THR A 66 24.28 24.38 -24.37
C THR A 66 23.10 23.41 -24.46
N LEU A 67 23.03 22.43 -23.56
CA LEU A 67 21.91 21.50 -23.48
C LEU A 67 20.61 22.23 -23.07
N THR A 68 20.69 23.13 -22.08
CA THR A 68 19.52 23.92 -21.68
C THR A 68 18.98 24.76 -22.83
N ASP A 69 19.84 25.38 -23.65
CA ASP A 69 19.43 26.14 -24.84
C ASP A 69 18.79 25.26 -25.91
N GLN A 70 19.26 24.01 -26.10
CA GLN A 70 18.64 23.05 -27.01
C GLN A 70 17.23 22.63 -26.55
N ILE A 71 17.03 22.47 -25.25
CA ILE A 71 15.72 22.14 -24.65
C ILE A 71 14.80 23.36 -24.68
N CYS A 72 15.30 24.53 -24.33
CA CYS A 72 14.52 25.75 -24.09
C CYS A 72 14.23 26.55 -25.35
N VAL A 73 13.85 25.84 -26.43
CA VAL A 73 13.41 26.42 -27.70
C VAL A 73 11.89 26.46 -27.81
N GLY A 74 11.39 27.42 -28.59
CA GLY A 74 9.95 27.62 -28.81
C GLY A 74 9.26 26.43 -29.49
N THR A 75 9.98 25.68 -30.34
CA THR A 75 9.44 24.46 -30.98
C THR A 75 9.15 23.36 -29.96
N CYS A 76 10.03 23.18 -28.96
CA CYS A 76 9.83 22.23 -27.87
C CYS A 76 8.59 22.58 -27.03
N SER A 77 8.49 23.82 -26.55
CA SER A 77 7.33 24.24 -25.75
C SER A 77 6.02 24.20 -26.54
N GLY A 78 6.05 24.56 -27.81
CA GLY A 78 4.90 24.44 -28.71
C GLY A 78 4.45 22.99 -28.89
N SER A 79 5.39 22.07 -29.12
CA SER A 79 5.08 20.65 -29.29
C SER A 79 4.57 20.01 -28.01
N LEU A 80 5.15 20.32 -26.85
CA LEU A 80 4.69 19.82 -25.54
C LEU A 80 3.28 20.29 -25.21
N ARG A 81 3.03 21.60 -25.38
CA ARG A 81 1.69 22.17 -25.17
C ARG A 81 0.67 21.48 -26.08
N LYS A 82 0.97 21.38 -27.37
CA LYS A 82 0.08 20.73 -28.34
C LYS A 82 -0.21 19.28 -27.94
N TRP A 83 0.81 18.52 -27.53
CA TRP A 83 0.63 17.14 -27.08
C TRP A 83 -0.31 17.07 -25.87
N VAL A 84 -0.07 17.88 -24.83
CA VAL A 84 -0.89 17.88 -23.61
C VAL A 84 -2.34 18.30 -23.93
N ASP A 85 -2.53 19.36 -24.71
CA ASP A 85 -3.87 19.84 -25.09
C ASP A 85 -4.64 18.80 -25.92
N THR A 86 -3.95 18.15 -26.86
CA THR A 86 -4.56 17.12 -27.73
C THR A 86 -4.94 15.89 -26.91
N VAL A 87 -4.05 15.38 -26.07
CA VAL A 87 -4.33 14.23 -25.20
C VAL A 87 -5.44 14.55 -24.21
N SER A 88 -5.44 15.75 -23.62
CA SER A 88 -6.51 16.16 -22.70
C SER A 88 -7.88 16.17 -23.36
N LYS A 89 -7.95 16.48 -24.65
CA LYS A 89 -9.18 16.53 -25.43
C LYS A 89 -9.61 15.15 -25.93
N GLU A 90 -8.71 14.46 -26.62
CA GLU A 90 -9.03 13.20 -27.31
C GLU A 90 -9.12 12.00 -26.37
N CYS A 91 -8.49 12.08 -25.19
CA CYS A 91 -8.56 11.05 -24.15
C CYS A 91 -9.44 11.46 -22.95
N ALA A 92 -10.40 12.37 -23.16
CA ALA A 92 -11.29 12.81 -22.09
C ALA A 92 -12.11 11.63 -21.55
N GLY A 93 -12.09 11.42 -20.22
CA GLY A 93 -12.76 10.29 -19.57
C GLY A 93 -11.87 9.06 -19.38
N GLU A 94 -10.82 8.91 -20.18
CA GLU A 94 -9.93 7.75 -20.15
C GLU A 94 -8.95 7.76 -18.96
N SER A 95 -8.47 6.59 -18.55
CA SER A 95 -7.56 6.42 -17.41
C SER A 95 -6.60 5.24 -17.61
N PHE A 96 -5.38 5.35 -17.07
CA PHE A 96 -4.39 4.26 -17.06
C PHE A 96 -4.40 3.45 -15.76
N GLY A 97 -4.60 2.13 -15.88
CA GLY A 97 -4.41 1.14 -14.81
C GLY A 97 -5.40 1.26 -13.65
N SER A 98 -5.21 0.43 -12.61
CA SER A 98 -6.03 0.43 -11.39
C SER A 98 -5.91 1.73 -10.56
N ALA A 99 -4.84 2.50 -10.79
CA ALA A 99 -4.59 3.76 -10.10
C ALA A 99 -5.26 4.99 -10.74
N ASN A 100 -6.14 4.80 -11.73
CA ASN A 100 -6.93 5.86 -12.38
C ASN A 100 -6.09 7.06 -12.85
N ASN A 101 -4.90 6.81 -13.40
CA ASN A 101 -3.99 7.88 -13.80
C ASN A 101 -4.50 8.62 -15.05
N ALA A 102 -4.38 9.95 -15.06
CA ALA A 102 -4.70 10.77 -16.23
C ALA A 102 -3.78 10.44 -17.43
N PRO A 103 -4.32 10.32 -18.65
CA PRO A 103 -3.51 10.07 -19.85
C PRO A 103 -2.43 11.13 -20.12
N THR A 104 -2.67 12.37 -19.67
CA THR A 104 -1.73 13.48 -19.80
C THR A 104 -0.56 13.42 -18.81
N ARG A 105 -0.57 12.53 -17.81
CA ARG A 105 0.35 12.57 -16.65
C ARG A 105 1.81 12.77 -17.05
N TYR A 106 2.36 11.90 -17.90
CA TYR A 106 3.78 11.97 -18.24
C TYR A 106 4.14 13.19 -19.11
N GLY A 107 3.34 13.50 -20.13
CA GLY A 107 3.61 14.67 -20.97
C GLY A 107 3.42 16.00 -20.22
N GLY A 108 2.45 16.06 -19.32
CA GLY A 108 2.26 17.21 -18.44
C GLY A 108 3.40 17.38 -17.43
N ASN A 109 3.94 16.29 -16.88
CA ASN A 109 5.14 16.34 -16.03
C ASN A 109 6.36 16.87 -16.80
N ILE A 110 6.55 16.42 -18.05
CA ILE A 110 7.60 16.93 -18.94
C ILE A 110 7.38 18.43 -19.19
N TRP A 111 6.16 18.85 -19.49
CA TRP A 111 5.82 20.24 -19.75
C TRP A 111 6.03 21.16 -18.54
N ALA A 112 5.62 20.72 -17.34
CA ALA A 112 5.91 21.43 -16.10
C ALA A 112 7.41 21.54 -15.86
N GLY A 113 8.15 20.44 -16.07
CA GLY A 113 9.61 20.43 -15.97
C GLY A 113 10.27 21.40 -16.97
N TRP A 114 9.76 21.48 -18.20
CA TRP A 114 10.22 22.46 -19.19
C TRP A 114 9.99 23.90 -18.70
N ASN A 115 8.79 24.22 -18.23
CA ASN A 115 8.45 25.55 -17.70
C ASN A 115 9.34 25.92 -16.52
N GLU A 116 9.69 24.97 -15.65
CA GLU A 116 10.59 25.13 -14.52
C GLU A 116 12.06 25.32 -14.92
N THR A 117 12.52 24.62 -15.96
CA THR A 117 13.91 24.67 -16.43
C THR A 117 14.21 25.91 -17.27
N CYS A 118 13.26 26.36 -18.08
CA CYS A 118 13.49 27.37 -19.11
C CYS A 118 13.26 28.81 -18.66
N ILE A 119 13.10 29.05 -17.35
CA ILE A 119 12.96 30.39 -16.79
C ILE A 119 14.30 31.11 -16.89
N LYS A 120 14.31 32.31 -17.48
CA LYS A 120 15.48 33.21 -17.50
C LYS A 120 15.25 34.45 -16.65
N ASP A 121 16.32 34.93 -16.03
CA ASP A 121 16.32 36.26 -15.42
C ASP A 121 16.16 37.32 -16.53
N PRO A 122 15.15 38.19 -16.46
CA PRO A 122 14.96 39.23 -17.47
C PRO A 122 16.13 40.20 -17.58
N ARG A 123 16.94 40.36 -16.52
CA ARG A 123 18.10 41.27 -16.50
C ARG A 123 19.34 40.63 -17.11
N THR A 124 19.82 39.54 -16.53
CA THR A 124 21.08 38.90 -16.95
C THR A 124 20.93 37.94 -18.13
N LYS A 125 19.69 37.54 -18.46
CA LYS A 125 19.38 36.49 -19.45
C LYS A 125 19.93 35.09 -19.10
N LYS A 126 20.54 34.91 -17.92
CA LYS A 126 20.94 33.60 -17.40
C LYS A 126 19.71 32.79 -17.00
N TYR A 127 19.83 31.46 -17.05
CA TYR A 127 18.79 30.56 -16.55
C TYR A 127 18.67 30.71 -15.03
N CYS A 128 17.43 30.78 -14.57
CA CYS A 128 17.13 30.98 -13.17
C CYS A 128 17.61 29.83 -12.29
N ASN A 129 17.58 28.59 -12.80
CA ASN A 129 18.11 27.47 -12.04
C ASN A 129 19.63 27.55 -11.87
N ASP A 130 20.37 28.11 -12.84
CA ASP A 130 21.82 28.32 -12.70
C ASP A 130 22.11 29.41 -11.65
N ILE A 131 21.31 30.49 -11.63
CA ILE A 131 21.43 31.54 -10.60
C ILE A 131 21.11 30.98 -9.21
N ILE A 132 20.05 30.18 -9.08
CA ILE A 132 19.65 29.60 -7.78
C ILE A 132 20.67 28.57 -7.29
N ASP A 133 21.34 27.84 -8.19
CA ASP A 133 22.39 26.88 -7.84
C ASP A 133 23.63 27.57 -7.23
N GLU A 134 23.81 28.87 -7.47
CA GLU A 134 24.87 29.71 -6.87
C GLU A 134 24.48 30.31 -5.50
N PHE A 135 23.23 30.14 -5.05
CA PHE A 135 22.78 30.69 -3.77
C PHE A 135 23.42 29.97 -2.58
N SER A 136 23.55 30.70 -1.48
CA SER A 136 24.04 30.15 -0.21
C SER A 136 23.22 28.94 0.25
N SER A 137 23.85 27.98 0.93
CA SER A 137 23.09 26.92 1.60
C SER A 137 22.15 27.54 2.64
N PRO A 138 20.92 27.02 2.82
CA PRO A 138 20.04 27.48 3.90
C PRO A 138 20.75 27.37 5.26
N GLY A 139 20.49 28.31 6.17
CA GLY A 139 20.94 28.21 7.56
C GLY A 139 20.25 27.07 8.31
N ASP A 140 20.61 26.86 9.58
CA ASP A 140 20.04 25.82 10.45
C ASP A 140 18.52 25.93 10.64
N ASP A 141 17.97 27.13 10.44
CA ASP A 141 16.53 27.43 10.46
C ASP A 141 15.85 27.36 9.07
N GLU A 142 16.56 26.81 8.08
CA GLU A 142 16.23 26.85 6.66
C GLU A 142 16.00 28.26 6.08
N SER A 143 16.45 29.30 6.78
CA SER A 143 16.34 30.68 6.29
C SER A 143 17.39 30.95 5.21
N ARG A 144 17.06 31.90 4.33
CA ARG A 144 17.95 32.38 3.27
C ARG A 144 18.10 33.90 3.38
N PRO A 145 19.24 34.47 2.95
CA PRO A 145 19.40 35.92 2.84
C PRO A 145 18.25 36.56 2.07
N ARG A 146 17.84 37.75 2.51
CA ARG A 146 16.70 38.46 1.92
C ARG A 146 16.94 38.74 0.43
N GLU A 147 18.18 39.03 0.01
CA GLU A 147 18.47 39.26 -1.41
C GLU A 147 18.21 38.02 -2.27
N GLU A 148 18.57 36.82 -1.80
CA GLU A 148 18.35 35.55 -2.50
C GLU A 148 16.87 35.17 -2.47
N LEU A 149 16.24 35.25 -1.29
CA LEU A 149 14.81 34.99 -1.11
C LEU A 149 13.95 35.86 -2.04
N CYS A 150 14.31 37.14 -2.14
CA CYS A 150 13.61 38.11 -2.97
C CYS A 150 14.18 38.21 -4.39
N HIS A 151 15.12 37.35 -4.77
CA HIS A 151 15.61 37.32 -6.14
C HIS A 151 14.50 36.85 -7.10
N ILE A 152 14.36 37.51 -8.25
CA ILE A 152 13.25 37.25 -9.19
C ILE A 152 13.19 35.79 -9.65
N CYS A 153 14.35 35.14 -9.82
CA CYS A 153 14.42 33.74 -10.21
C CYS A 153 13.86 32.80 -9.15
N TYR A 154 14.18 33.05 -7.87
CA TYR A 154 13.67 32.26 -6.76
C TYR A 154 12.15 32.39 -6.69
N GLN A 155 11.63 33.61 -6.71
CA GLN A 155 10.18 33.85 -6.67
C GLN A 155 9.44 33.21 -7.87
N ARG A 156 9.95 33.41 -9.08
CA ARG A 156 9.35 32.84 -10.30
C ARG A 156 9.33 31.33 -10.27
N ARG A 157 10.34 30.71 -9.64
CA ARG A 157 10.38 29.25 -9.55
C ARG A 157 9.17 28.70 -8.81
N PHE A 158 8.92 29.18 -7.59
CA PHE A 158 7.76 28.73 -6.82
C PHE A 158 6.43 29.09 -7.50
N ALA A 159 6.35 30.27 -8.12
CA ALA A 159 5.16 30.67 -8.88
C ALA A 159 4.90 29.75 -10.09
N VAL A 160 5.94 29.32 -10.80
CA VAL A 160 5.80 28.37 -11.93
C VAL A 160 5.39 26.98 -11.44
N MET A 161 5.96 26.52 -10.32
CA MET A 161 5.51 25.27 -9.70
C MET A 161 4.02 25.35 -9.32
N GLN A 162 3.62 26.42 -8.65
CA GLN A 162 2.22 26.66 -8.27
C GLN A 162 1.28 26.68 -9.48
N SER A 163 1.73 27.22 -10.61
CA SER A 163 0.90 27.34 -11.82
C SER A 163 0.59 26.03 -12.55
N SER A 164 1.15 24.90 -12.11
CA SER A 164 1.00 23.61 -12.78
C SER A 164 0.59 22.50 -11.83
N GLN A 165 -0.54 21.87 -12.13
CA GLN A 165 -1.03 20.62 -11.50
C GLN A 165 -0.12 19.40 -11.74
N TYR A 166 0.88 19.52 -12.63
CA TYR A 166 1.86 18.48 -12.92
C TYR A 166 3.21 18.69 -12.19
N SER A 167 3.35 19.78 -11.44
CA SER A 167 4.53 20.03 -10.63
C SER A 167 4.46 19.26 -9.29
N ILE A 168 5.51 19.36 -8.49
CA ILE A 168 5.53 18.82 -7.11
C ILE A 168 5.02 19.82 -6.06
N TYR A 169 4.35 20.89 -6.49
CA TYR A 169 3.85 21.92 -5.57
C TYR A 169 2.86 21.32 -4.56
N ASN A 170 3.22 21.42 -3.28
CA ASN A 170 2.52 20.81 -2.15
C ASN A 170 2.53 21.79 -0.96
N GLU A 171 2.07 21.35 0.21
CA GLU A 171 1.96 22.20 1.40
C GLU A 171 3.30 22.85 1.81
N TYR A 172 4.42 22.12 1.65
CA TYR A 172 5.76 22.68 1.90
C TYR A 172 6.06 23.85 0.97
N TYR A 173 5.85 23.67 -0.34
CA TYR A 173 6.10 24.73 -1.32
C TYR A 173 5.10 25.89 -1.20
N LYS A 174 3.85 25.62 -0.79
CA LYS A 174 2.85 26.64 -0.47
C LYS A 174 3.31 27.53 0.66
N ASN A 175 3.69 26.95 1.79
CA ASN A 175 4.20 27.69 2.94
C ASN A 175 5.43 28.54 2.58
N LYS A 176 6.35 28.01 1.76
CA LYS A 176 7.51 28.77 1.29
C LYS A 176 7.11 29.92 0.35
N LEU A 177 6.18 29.72 -0.58
CA LEU A 177 5.72 30.77 -1.50
C LEU A 177 5.00 31.90 -0.75
N GLU A 178 4.14 31.57 0.21
CA GLU A 178 3.47 32.53 1.07
C GLU A 178 4.46 33.35 1.91
N TYR A 179 5.46 32.69 2.48
CA TYR A 179 6.55 33.35 3.19
C TYR A 179 7.34 34.31 2.27
N ILE A 180 7.68 33.88 1.04
CA ILE A 180 8.34 34.71 0.03
C ILE A 180 7.49 35.94 -0.29
N TYR A 181 6.21 35.76 -0.59
CA TYR A 181 5.30 36.86 -0.93
C TYR A 181 5.17 37.88 0.21
N LYS A 182 4.96 37.39 1.43
CA LYS A 182 4.92 38.24 2.63
C LYS A 182 6.20 39.03 2.83
N THR A 183 7.36 38.38 2.71
CA THR A 183 8.67 38.98 3.02
C THR A 183 9.14 39.95 1.94
N CYS A 184 8.87 39.63 0.68
CA CYS A 184 9.34 40.38 -0.48
C CYS A 184 8.32 41.42 -0.98
N GLY A 185 7.18 41.59 -0.30
CA GLY A 185 6.16 42.56 -0.66
C GLY A 185 5.49 42.25 -2.00
N ARG A 186 5.20 40.98 -2.25
CA ARG A 186 4.57 40.48 -3.47
C ARG A 186 3.26 39.77 -3.15
N SER A 187 2.45 39.59 -4.19
CA SER A 187 1.20 38.84 -4.12
C SER A 187 1.03 38.00 -5.38
N GLY A 188 0.29 36.91 -5.27
CA GLY A 188 0.00 35.97 -6.34
C GLY A 188 -0.74 34.76 -5.80
N PRO A 189 -1.18 33.83 -6.68
CA PRO A 189 -1.81 32.59 -6.25
C PRO A 189 -0.82 31.72 -5.46
N THR A 190 -1.30 31.15 -4.35
CA THR A 190 -0.52 30.18 -3.53
C THR A 190 -1.24 28.86 -3.35
N GLU A 191 -2.52 28.78 -3.72
CA GLU A 191 -3.31 27.57 -3.55
C GLU A 191 -2.78 26.40 -4.36
N ILE A 192 -2.86 25.21 -3.76
CA ILE A 192 -2.53 23.95 -4.41
C ILE A 192 -3.65 23.66 -5.41
N LEU A 193 -3.28 23.50 -6.69
CA LEU A 193 -4.24 23.19 -7.73
C LEU A 193 -4.84 21.79 -7.51
N PRO A 194 -6.12 21.56 -7.89
CA PRO A 194 -6.74 20.25 -7.80
C PRO A 194 -5.93 19.16 -8.53
N PRO A 195 -5.99 17.90 -8.08
CA PRO A 195 -5.29 16.80 -8.73
C PRO A 195 -5.85 16.55 -10.14
N LEU A 196 -4.99 16.02 -11.04
CA LEU A 196 -5.30 15.75 -12.45
C LEU A 196 -6.58 14.93 -12.68
N LYS A 197 -6.82 13.98 -11.78
CA LYS A 197 -8.07 13.25 -11.68
C LYS A 197 -8.53 13.47 -10.23
N PRO A 198 -9.78 13.91 -10.01
CA PRO A 198 -10.34 13.91 -8.67
C PRO A 198 -10.20 12.50 -8.10
N LYS A 199 -9.64 12.35 -6.88
CA LYS A 199 -9.71 11.08 -6.16
C LYS A 199 -11.21 10.79 -6.08
N GLN A 200 -11.66 9.75 -6.79
CA GLN A 200 -13.05 9.33 -6.67
C GLN A 200 -13.24 9.06 -5.19
N LYS A 201 -14.22 9.73 -4.57
CA LYS A 201 -14.53 9.46 -3.17
C LYS A 201 -14.96 8.00 -3.14
N GLU A 202 -14.06 7.12 -2.71
CA GLU A 202 -14.42 5.73 -2.46
C GLU A 202 -15.59 5.78 -1.48
N LEU A 203 -16.65 5.05 -1.81
CA LEU A 203 -17.81 4.96 -0.94
C LEU A 203 -17.32 4.56 0.44
N ASP A 204 -17.73 5.32 1.47
CA ASP A 204 -17.39 5.08 2.88
C ASP A 204 -17.84 3.66 3.28
N PHE A 205 -17.01 2.64 3.00
CA PHE A 205 -17.32 1.24 3.27
C PHE A 205 -16.85 0.90 4.68
N CYS A 206 -17.80 0.53 5.53
CA CYS A 206 -17.50 0.03 6.86
C CYS A 206 -18.13 -1.36 7.00
N LEU A 207 -17.29 -2.40 7.07
CA LEU A 207 -17.74 -3.79 7.15
C LEU A 207 -18.68 -4.04 8.33
N SER A 208 -18.42 -3.41 9.48
CA SER A 208 -19.26 -3.54 10.67
C SER A 208 -20.56 -2.73 10.58
N GLY A 209 -20.64 -1.76 9.67
CA GLY A 209 -21.70 -0.74 9.62
C GLY A 209 -21.68 0.25 10.79
N ASN A 210 -20.75 0.11 11.75
CA ASN A 210 -20.69 0.92 12.96
C ASN A 210 -19.66 2.03 12.81
N TYR A 211 -20.02 3.23 13.24
CA TYR A 211 -19.15 4.40 13.17
C TYR A 211 -19.02 5.09 14.51
N TYR A 212 -17.88 5.73 14.71
CA TYR A 212 -17.60 6.62 15.83
C TYR A 212 -17.28 8.02 15.31
N THR A 213 -17.82 9.05 15.95
CA THR A 213 -17.46 10.44 15.63
C THR A 213 -16.44 10.93 16.65
N SER A 214 -15.23 11.25 16.20
CA SER A 214 -14.15 11.66 17.09
C SER A 214 -14.43 12.98 17.80
N LYS A 215 -14.05 13.04 19.07
CA LYS A 215 -14.20 14.19 19.96
C LYS A 215 -12.82 14.82 20.20
N GLU A 216 -12.81 16.05 20.68
CA GLU A 216 -11.57 16.72 21.08
C GLU A 216 -10.86 15.91 22.18
N GLY A 217 -9.56 15.66 21.98
CA GLY A 217 -8.74 14.86 22.90
C GLY A 217 -8.80 13.35 22.70
N ASP A 218 -9.51 12.85 21.68
CA ASP A 218 -9.54 11.42 21.38
C ASP A 218 -8.19 10.87 20.90
N THR A 219 -7.96 9.62 21.26
CA THR A 219 -6.82 8.80 20.83
C THR A 219 -7.36 7.47 20.30
N CYS A 220 -6.57 6.73 19.52
CA CYS A 220 -6.95 5.37 19.13
C CYS A 220 -7.25 4.52 20.38
N ASP A 221 -6.55 4.72 21.49
CA ASP A 221 -6.77 3.98 22.73
C ASP A 221 -8.06 4.35 23.46
N SER A 222 -8.40 5.64 23.57
CA SER A 222 -9.67 6.06 24.19
C SER A 222 -10.86 5.54 23.40
N ILE A 223 -10.82 5.68 22.07
CA ILE A 223 -11.87 5.22 21.17
C ILE A 223 -11.98 3.69 21.24
N SER A 224 -10.85 2.99 21.14
CA SER A 224 -10.84 1.52 21.13
C SER A 224 -11.36 0.92 22.43
N LYS A 225 -11.03 1.54 23.56
CA LYS A 225 -11.52 1.15 24.87
C LYS A 225 -13.02 1.41 25.03
N GLU A 226 -13.53 2.55 24.56
CA GLU A 226 -14.97 2.87 24.60
C GLU A 226 -15.78 1.93 23.70
N ALA A 227 -15.27 1.65 22.49
CA ALA A 227 -15.97 0.86 21.48
C ALA A 227 -15.74 -0.66 21.59
N GLY A 228 -14.80 -1.12 22.43
CA GLY A 228 -14.48 -2.55 22.55
C GLY A 228 -13.87 -3.13 21.28
N VAL A 229 -12.91 -2.41 20.68
CA VAL A 229 -12.25 -2.77 19.42
C VAL A 229 -10.74 -2.74 19.56
N SER A 230 -10.01 -3.33 18.61
CA SER A 230 -8.55 -3.19 18.53
C SER A 230 -8.15 -1.80 18.01
N GLY A 231 -7.17 -1.18 18.66
CA GLY A 231 -6.56 0.08 18.21
C GLY A 231 -5.90 -0.04 16.84
N ALA A 232 -5.22 -1.16 16.59
CA ALA A 232 -4.62 -1.43 15.29
C ALA A 232 -5.65 -1.58 14.18
N LEU A 233 -6.75 -2.29 14.43
CA LEU A 233 -7.81 -2.43 13.43
C LEU A 233 -8.57 -1.12 13.22
N LEU A 234 -8.74 -0.30 14.26
CA LEU A 234 -9.28 1.04 14.15
C LEU A 234 -8.39 1.92 13.26
N TYR A 235 -7.08 1.95 13.51
CA TYR A 235 -6.13 2.70 12.69
C TYR A 235 -6.14 2.22 11.23
N MET A 236 -5.99 0.92 11.00
CA MET A 236 -5.91 0.35 9.65
C MET A 236 -7.18 0.59 8.84
N GLY A 237 -8.34 0.58 9.49
CA GLY A 237 -9.63 0.89 8.86
C GLY A 237 -9.85 2.38 8.55
N ASN A 238 -9.01 3.27 9.08
CA ASN A 238 -9.17 4.73 8.98
C ASN A 238 -7.84 5.45 8.70
N GLN A 239 -6.89 4.78 8.04
CA GLN A 239 -5.51 5.29 7.85
C GLN A 239 -5.43 6.57 6.99
N ASP A 240 -6.43 6.81 6.14
CA ASP A 240 -6.52 8.03 5.34
C ASP A 240 -6.87 9.26 6.20
N ASP A 241 -7.54 9.05 7.35
CA ASP A 241 -8.01 10.11 8.25
C ASP A 241 -7.17 10.22 9.53
N ILE A 242 -6.63 9.11 10.03
CA ILE A 242 -5.83 9.06 11.26
C ILE A 242 -4.34 9.06 10.91
N ALA A 243 -3.71 10.23 10.95
CA ALA A 243 -2.26 10.35 10.79
C ALA A 243 -1.48 9.92 12.05
N ASN A 244 -2.06 10.12 13.24
CA ASN A 244 -1.41 9.87 14.53
C ASN A 244 -2.42 9.35 15.55
N CYS A 245 -2.22 8.12 16.05
CA CYS A 245 -3.11 7.51 17.04
C CYS A 245 -3.10 8.19 18.42
N ARG A 246 -2.15 9.08 18.70
CA ARG A 246 -2.07 9.83 19.96
C ARG A 246 -2.85 11.14 19.93
N GLU A 247 -3.31 11.56 18.75
CA GLU A 247 -4.01 12.83 18.57
C GLU A 247 -4.94 12.69 17.36
N VAL A 248 -6.15 12.16 17.61
CA VAL A 248 -7.16 12.00 16.57
C VAL A 248 -7.91 13.33 16.40
N PRO A 249 -7.92 13.94 15.20
CA PRO A 249 -8.68 15.16 14.97
C PRO A 249 -10.16 14.98 15.31
N ALA A 250 -10.79 15.99 15.90
CA ALA A 250 -12.22 15.95 16.21
C ALA A 250 -13.08 16.07 14.94
N GLY A 251 -14.27 15.46 14.96
CA GLY A 251 -15.25 15.52 13.87
C GLY A 251 -15.07 14.51 12.74
N LEU A 252 -14.12 13.58 12.86
CA LEU A 252 -13.93 12.50 11.90
C LEU A 252 -15.00 11.43 12.10
N LYS A 253 -15.56 10.92 11.00
CA LYS A 253 -16.48 9.77 11.00
C LYS A 253 -15.68 8.49 10.77
N LEU A 254 -15.25 7.85 11.86
CA LEU A 254 -14.38 6.68 11.82
C LEU A 254 -15.19 5.38 11.74
N CYS A 255 -14.83 4.49 10.84
CA CYS A 255 -15.36 3.12 10.81
C CYS A 255 -14.81 2.33 12.00
N LEU A 256 -15.69 1.79 12.83
CA LEU A 256 -15.30 0.88 13.90
C LEU A 256 -15.12 -0.52 13.32
N PRO A 257 -14.00 -1.22 13.59
CA PRO A 257 -13.84 -2.59 13.16
C PRO A 257 -14.78 -3.50 13.96
N THR A 258 -14.78 -4.80 13.64
CA THR A 258 -15.57 -5.77 14.40
C THR A 258 -15.07 -5.84 15.85
N ALA A 259 -16.00 -5.76 16.80
CA ALA A 259 -15.70 -5.79 18.23
C ALA A 259 -15.06 -7.11 18.68
N CYS A 260 -14.30 -7.05 19.78
CA CYS A 260 -13.67 -8.18 20.44
C CYS A 260 -13.52 -7.88 21.93
N GLU A 261 -13.35 -8.90 22.77
CA GLU A 261 -12.77 -8.67 24.10
C GLU A 261 -11.36 -8.12 23.96
N THR A 262 -11.08 -7.03 24.68
CA THR A 262 -9.84 -6.27 24.53
C THR A 262 -8.94 -6.35 25.75
N TYR A 263 -7.63 -6.25 25.53
CA TYR A 263 -6.61 -6.06 26.57
C TYR A 263 -5.76 -4.82 26.27
N TYR A 264 -5.45 -4.04 27.31
CA TYR A 264 -4.56 -2.89 27.19
C TYR A 264 -3.12 -3.30 27.51
N VAL A 265 -2.27 -3.32 26.48
CA VAL A 265 -0.87 -3.74 26.58
C VAL A 265 -0.08 -2.81 27.50
N LYS A 266 0.54 -3.38 28.54
CA LYS A 266 1.37 -2.65 29.50
C LYS A 266 2.83 -2.70 29.07
N LYS A 267 3.64 -1.80 29.65
CA LYS A 267 5.08 -1.81 29.47
C LYS A 267 5.67 -3.14 29.98
N GLY A 268 6.41 -3.83 29.13
CA GLY A 268 7.04 -5.11 29.47
C GLY A 268 6.16 -6.34 29.20
N ASP A 269 4.89 -6.14 28.82
CA ASP A 269 4.05 -7.26 28.37
C ASP A 269 4.63 -7.90 27.10
N THR A 270 4.60 -9.23 27.08
CA THR A 270 4.83 -10.09 25.91
C THR A 270 3.54 -10.84 25.60
N CYS A 271 3.40 -11.46 24.43
CA CYS A 271 2.24 -12.30 24.17
C CYS A 271 2.11 -13.41 25.24
N PHE A 272 3.22 -14.08 25.54
CA PHE A 272 3.24 -15.16 26.53
C PHE A 272 2.76 -14.72 27.91
N THR A 273 3.22 -13.56 28.41
CA THR A 273 2.83 -13.08 29.75
C THR A 273 1.36 -12.68 29.80
N VAL A 274 0.84 -12.07 28.72
CA VAL A 274 -0.57 -11.68 28.65
C VAL A 274 -1.47 -12.91 28.49
N GLU A 275 -1.11 -13.84 27.60
CA GLU A 275 -1.84 -15.09 27.40
C GLU A 275 -1.91 -15.90 28.69
N SER A 276 -0.78 -16.08 29.38
CA SER A 276 -0.71 -16.79 30.64
C SER A 276 -1.57 -16.12 31.72
N ALA A 277 -1.52 -14.79 31.83
CA ALA A 277 -2.29 -14.03 32.81
C ALA A 277 -3.81 -14.11 32.56
N LEU A 278 -4.22 -14.21 31.31
CA LEU A 278 -5.63 -14.28 30.90
C LEU A 278 -6.14 -15.72 30.73
N GLY A 279 -5.29 -16.73 30.96
CA GLY A 279 -5.65 -18.13 30.72
C GLY A 279 -5.92 -18.44 29.24
N LEU A 280 -5.36 -17.66 28.34
CA LEU A 280 -5.45 -17.88 26.90
C LEU A 280 -4.46 -18.95 26.49
N ARG A 281 -4.76 -19.60 25.36
CA ARG A 281 -3.83 -20.52 24.74
C ARG A 281 -2.60 -19.75 24.22
N ILE A 282 -1.43 -20.38 24.25
CA ILE A 282 -0.24 -19.90 23.55
C ILE A 282 -0.59 -19.62 22.08
N ASP A 283 -0.09 -18.50 21.56
CA ASP A 283 -0.32 -17.98 20.20
C ASP A 283 -1.74 -17.42 19.94
N SER A 284 -2.56 -17.23 20.98
CA SER A 284 -3.88 -16.59 20.84
C SER A 284 -3.76 -15.13 20.42
N ILE A 285 -2.78 -14.39 20.93
CA ILE A 285 -2.64 -12.97 20.61
C ILE A 285 -2.29 -12.74 19.14
N PRO A 286 -1.24 -13.39 18.55
CA PRO A 286 -0.99 -13.28 17.12
C PRO A 286 -2.16 -13.78 16.26
N LYS A 287 -2.91 -14.78 16.74
CA LYS A 287 -4.10 -15.28 16.05
C LYS A 287 -5.21 -14.23 15.94
N TYR A 288 -5.45 -13.44 16.98
CA TYR A 288 -6.50 -12.40 16.98
C TYR A 288 -6.00 -11.05 16.46
N ASN A 289 -4.68 -10.89 16.31
CA ASN A 289 -4.04 -9.66 15.89
C ASN A 289 -2.98 -9.98 14.83
N SER A 290 -3.40 -10.12 13.57
CA SER A 290 -2.53 -10.58 12.46
C SER A 290 -1.34 -9.67 12.14
N TRP A 291 -1.32 -8.45 12.68
CA TRP A 291 -0.19 -7.54 12.59
C TRP A 291 0.92 -7.89 13.58
N VAL A 292 0.63 -8.67 14.63
CA VAL A 292 1.63 -9.23 15.55
C VAL A 292 2.28 -10.42 14.86
N ASN A 293 3.61 -10.39 14.76
CA ASN A 293 4.34 -11.50 14.16
C ASN A 293 4.29 -12.75 15.04
N ARG A 294 4.61 -13.90 14.44
CA ARG A 294 4.52 -15.21 15.13
C ARG A 294 5.34 -15.27 16.42
N ASP A 295 6.50 -14.61 16.44
CA ASP A 295 7.39 -14.60 17.60
C ASP A 295 7.04 -13.49 18.62
N CYS A 296 5.98 -12.73 18.37
CA CYS A 296 5.50 -11.59 19.16
C CYS A 296 6.56 -10.51 19.45
N THR A 297 7.61 -10.41 18.64
CA THR A 297 8.71 -9.47 18.87
C THR A 297 8.32 -8.02 18.59
N ASN A 298 7.24 -7.80 17.82
CA ASN A 298 6.78 -6.48 17.42
C ASN A 298 5.61 -5.94 18.26
N LEU A 299 5.15 -6.62 19.31
CA LEU A 299 3.98 -6.22 20.10
C LEU A 299 4.10 -4.79 20.66
N GLN A 300 5.23 -4.49 21.31
CA GLN A 300 5.43 -3.18 21.95
C GLN A 300 5.56 -2.06 20.92
N GLY A 301 6.43 -2.22 19.92
CA GLY A 301 6.63 -1.22 18.87
C GLY A 301 5.38 -1.00 18.02
N GLY A 302 4.64 -2.05 17.70
CA GLY A 302 3.37 -1.94 16.97
C GLY A 302 2.31 -1.22 17.80
N THR A 303 2.15 -1.56 19.08
CA THR A 303 1.18 -0.86 19.95
C THR A 303 1.57 0.59 20.27
N ASP A 304 2.84 0.97 20.19
CA ASP A 304 3.25 2.38 20.34
C ASP A 304 2.77 3.26 19.19
N PHE A 305 2.55 2.65 18.01
CA PHE A 305 2.08 3.30 16.80
C PHE A 305 0.56 3.17 16.62
N TYR A 306 0.03 1.95 16.77
CA TYR A 306 -1.36 1.60 16.51
C TYR A 306 -2.32 1.83 17.70
N GLY A 307 -1.78 2.12 18.89
CA GLY A 307 -2.53 2.08 20.15
C GLY A 307 -2.32 0.77 20.91
N LYS A 308 -2.45 0.83 22.22
CA LYS A 308 -2.19 -0.24 23.20
C LYS A 308 -3.32 -1.26 23.33
N THR A 309 -4.50 -0.97 22.82
CA THR A 309 -5.67 -1.86 22.92
C THR A 309 -5.65 -2.96 21.86
N ILE A 310 -5.52 -4.22 22.27
CA ILE A 310 -5.47 -5.41 21.39
C ILE A 310 -6.66 -6.34 21.61
N CYS A 311 -6.99 -7.18 20.62
CA CYS A 311 -7.99 -8.24 20.81
C CYS A 311 -7.40 -9.45 21.55
N VAL A 312 -8.14 -9.99 22.51
CA VAL A 312 -7.81 -11.23 23.25
C VAL A 312 -8.86 -12.33 23.06
N SER A 313 -9.79 -12.11 22.12
CA SER A 313 -10.79 -13.06 21.67
C SER A 313 -10.96 -12.94 20.14
N PRO A 314 -11.63 -13.91 19.48
CA PRO A 314 -11.95 -13.79 18.07
C PRO A 314 -12.78 -12.53 17.78
N LEU A 315 -12.65 -12.00 16.56
CA LEU A 315 -13.46 -10.87 16.11
C LEU A 315 -14.94 -11.27 16.02
N GLY A 316 -15.81 -10.46 16.60
CA GLY A 316 -17.26 -10.66 16.60
C GLY A 316 -17.80 -10.95 17.99
N SER A 317 -19.10 -10.72 18.16
CA SER A 317 -19.78 -11.14 19.39
C SER A 317 -19.84 -12.68 19.45
N LYS A 318 -19.97 -13.23 20.66
CA LYS A 318 -20.21 -14.66 20.84
C LYS A 318 -21.39 -15.17 19.98
N ALA A 319 -22.47 -14.39 19.89
CA ALA A 319 -23.62 -14.72 19.04
C ALA A 319 -23.28 -14.71 17.55
N THR A 320 -22.45 -13.77 17.09
CA THR A 320 -21.97 -13.71 15.69
C THR A 320 -21.10 -14.92 15.38
N ILE A 321 -20.17 -15.27 16.26
CA ILE A 321 -19.29 -16.43 16.12
C ILE A 321 -20.11 -17.73 16.12
N GLU A 322 -21.06 -17.89 17.04
CA GLU A 322 -21.98 -19.03 17.07
C GLU A 322 -22.85 -19.10 15.80
N GLY A 323 -23.29 -17.96 15.28
CA GLY A 323 -24.03 -17.87 14.03
C GLY A 323 -23.20 -18.30 12.82
N VAL A 324 -21.94 -17.86 12.72
CA VAL A 324 -21.00 -18.28 11.67
C VAL A 324 -20.70 -19.77 11.78
N LEU A 325 -20.45 -20.29 13.00
CA LEU A 325 -20.20 -21.72 13.22
C LEU A 325 -21.40 -22.59 12.83
N LYS A 326 -22.63 -22.12 13.10
CA LYS A 326 -23.87 -22.82 12.69
C LYS A 326 -24.15 -22.72 11.19
N ALA A 327 -23.82 -21.59 10.57
CA ALA A 327 -24.00 -21.35 9.15
C ALA A 327 -22.86 -21.95 8.29
N SER A 328 -21.74 -22.33 8.91
CA SER A 328 -20.61 -22.95 8.22
C SER A 328 -20.99 -24.36 7.75
N ILE A 329 -21.39 -24.45 6.48
CA ILE A 329 -21.60 -25.71 5.76
C ILE A 329 -20.23 -26.37 5.44
N VAL A 330 -19.16 -25.58 5.51
CA VAL A 330 -17.78 -26.03 5.40
C VAL A 330 -17.31 -26.43 6.81
N LYS A 331 -17.29 -27.73 7.09
CA LYS A 331 -16.36 -28.25 8.10
C LYS A 331 -14.97 -27.89 7.57
N HIS A 332 -14.23 -27.01 8.23
CA HIS A 332 -12.84 -26.74 7.85
C HIS A 332 -12.07 -28.06 7.95
N LYS A 333 -11.91 -28.75 6.82
CA LYS A 333 -11.00 -29.87 6.65
C LYS A 333 -9.60 -29.28 6.60
N SER A 334 -8.93 -29.25 7.74
CA SER A 334 -7.51 -28.94 7.80
C SER A 334 -6.73 -30.25 7.73
N SER A 335 -6.64 -30.82 6.54
CA SER A 335 -5.53 -31.71 6.20
C SER A 335 -4.64 -30.99 5.22
N SER A 336 -3.41 -30.77 5.66
CA SER A 336 -2.19 -30.76 4.86
C SER A 336 -1.08 -30.40 5.82
N ALA A 337 -0.01 -31.16 5.79
CA ALA A 337 1.13 -31.13 6.68
C ALA A 337 1.92 -29.79 6.70
N ASN A 338 1.37 -28.67 6.22
CA ASN A 338 1.94 -27.32 6.31
C ASN A 338 0.90 -26.19 6.55
N GLY A 339 -0.33 -26.51 6.99
CA GLY A 339 -1.37 -25.53 7.40
C GLY A 339 -1.26 -25.09 8.88
N PRO A 340 -2.00 -24.04 9.32
CA PRO A 340 -1.81 -23.41 10.63
C PRO A 340 -1.94 -24.41 11.78
N VAL A 341 -1.02 -24.33 12.75
CA VAL A 341 -0.84 -25.23 13.89
C VAL A 341 -2.17 -25.80 14.39
N VAL A 342 -2.45 -27.05 14.01
CA VAL A 342 -3.59 -27.78 14.56
C VAL A 342 -3.32 -27.93 16.06
N LEU A 343 -4.29 -27.47 16.83
CA LEU A 343 -4.24 -27.40 18.26
C LEU A 343 -4.52 -28.78 18.88
N ARG A 344 -3.63 -29.32 19.74
CA ARG A 344 -3.89 -30.59 20.45
C ARG A 344 -5.24 -30.54 21.20
N THR A 345 -6.04 -31.59 21.06
CA THR A 345 -7.31 -31.82 21.75
C THR A 345 -7.23 -33.11 22.56
N ASP A 346 -7.82 -33.13 23.77
CA ASP A 346 -7.90 -34.35 24.55
C ASP A 346 -8.83 -35.38 23.87
N PRO A 347 -8.55 -36.69 23.99
CA PRO A 347 -9.40 -37.72 23.42
C PRO A 347 -10.81 -37.72 24.04
N PRO A 348 -11.83 -38.23 23.32
CA PRO A 348 -13.20 -38.31 23.81
C PRO A 348 -13.27 -39.05 25.16
N LYS A 349 -13.98 -38.50 26.14
CA LYS A 349 -14.06 -39.07 27.50
C LYS A 349 -14.76 -40.42 27.52
N GLU A 350 -15.65 -40.65 26.56
CA GLU A 350 -16.50 -41.83 26.44
C GLU A 350 -15.85 -42.96 25.63
N ALA A 351 -14.68 -42.73 25.02
CA ALA A 351 -13.99 -43.70 24.17
C ALA A 351 -12.54 -43.90 24.63
N LYS A 352 -12.10 -45.17 24.66
CA LYS A 352 -10.69 -45.48 24.95
C LYS A 352 -9.84 -45.22 23.71
N VAL A 353 -8.73 -44.52 23.84
CA VAL A 353 -7.76 -44.35 22.74
C VAL A 353 -7.25 -45.71 22.28
N ALA A 354 -7.27 -45.94 20.97
CA ALA A 354 -6.77 -47.18 20.37
C ALA A 354 -5.26 -47.32 20.62
N GLU A 355 -4.79 -48.56 20.80
CA GLU A 355 -3.42 -48.82 21.23
C GLU A 355 -2.39 -48.22 20.26
N GLY A 356 -1.35 -47.61 20.84
CA GLY A 356 -0.26 -46.95 20.09
C GLY A 356 -0.61 -45.62 19.42
N THR A 357 -1.89 -45.23 19.40
CA THR A 357 -2.33 -43.98 18.76
C THR A 357 -1.68 -42.76 19.40
N THR A 358 -1.19 -41.83 18.57
CA THR A 358 -0.56 -40.61 19.08
C THR A 358 -1.56 -39.74 19.86
N LEU A 359 -1.14 -39.26 21.03
CA LEU A 359 -1.89 -38.26 21.81
C LEU A 359 -1.62 -36.83 21.32
N MET A 360 -0.63 -36.65 20.43
CA MET A 360 -0.36 -35.40 19.74
C MET A 360 -1.33 -35.25 18.56
N CYS A 361 -2.61 -35.18 18.90
CA CYS A 361 -3.71 -35.14 17.94
C CYS A 361 -4.62 -33.95 18.21
N GLY A 362 -5.09 -33.31 17.14
CA GLY A 362 -6.03 -32.19 17.20
C GLY A 362 -7.46 -32.54 16.79
N ASP A 363 -7.70 -33.77 16.36
CA ASP A 363 -9.05 -34.30 16.17
C ASP A 363 -9.08 -35.84 16.23
N TRP A 364 -10.19 -36.38 16.74
CA TRP A 364 -10.34 -37.80 17.08
C TRP A 364 -11.54 -38.42 16.40
N HIS A 365 -11.36 -39.60 15.83
CA HIS A 365 -12.45 -40.40 15.26
C HIS A 365 -12.77 -41.59 16.16
N VAL A 366 -14.01 -41.70 16.64
CA VAL A 366 -14.48 -42.87 17.40
C VAL A 366 -15.00 -43.91 16.43
N VAL A 367 -14.35 -45.07 16.40
CA VAL A 367 -14.66 -46.15 15.47
C VAL A 367 -16.07 -46.69 15.70
N THR A 368 -16.84 -46.80 14.63
CA THR A 368 -18.17 -47.41 14.59
C THR A 368 -18.13 -48.74 13.84
N LYS A 369 -19.20 -49.54 13.94
CA LYS A 369 -19.30 -50.83 13.23
C LYS A 369 -19.40 -50.70 11.71
N SER A 370 -19.73 -49.52 11.19
CA SER A 370 -19.85 -49.25 9.76
C SER A 370 -18.57 -48.68 9.14
N ASP A 371 -17.57 -48.38 9.96
CA ASP A 371 -16.37 -47.73 9.47
C ASP A 371 -15.47 -48.70 8.71
N THR A 372 -14.79 -48.15 7.71
CA THR A 372 -13.65 -48.78 7.03
C THR A 372 -12.48 -47.83 7.15
N CYS A 373 -11.25 -48.34 7.08
CA CYS A 373 -10.07 -47.47 7.03
C CYS A 373 -10.14 -46.53 5.83
N THR A 374 -10.67 -46.99 4.71
CA THR A 374 -10.88 -46.15 3.52
C THR A 374 -11.85 -45.00 3.79
N SER A 375 -12.95 -45.23 4.50
CA SER A 375 -13.92 -44.18 4.82
C SER A 375 -13.33 -43.17 5.81
N ILE A 376 -12.68 -43.64 6.88
CA ILE A 376 -12.03 -42.78 7.87
C ILE A 376 -10.91 -41.96 7.22
N CYS A 377 -10.05 -42.59 6.40
CA CYS A 377 -8.93 -41.90 5.78
C CYS A 377 -9.42 -40.81 4.81
N LYS A 378 -10.45 -41.10 3.99
CA LYS A 378 -10.98 -40.13 3.01
C LYS A 378 -11.79 -39.02 3.66
N GLU A 379 -12.53 -39.34 4.72
CA GLU A 379 -13.29 -38.32 5.45
C GLU A 379 -12.34 -37.28 6.06
N ASN A 380 -11.21 -37.75 6.60
CA ASN A 380 -10.23 -36.92 7.32
C ASN A 380 -9.01 -36.52 6.49
N ASP A 381 -8.94 -36.96 5.23
CA ASP A 381 -7.87 -36.64 4.28
C ASP A 381 -6.46 -37.01 4.77
N ILE A 382 -6.34 -38.24 5.29
CA ILE A 382 -5.10 -38.83 5.84
C ILE A 382 -4.69 -40.14 5.12
N CYS A 383 -5.14 -40.32 3.87
CA CYS A 383 -4.85 -41.53 3.10
C CYS A 383 -3.44 -41.52 2.48
N GLU A 384 -2.77 -40.37 2.41
CA GLU A 384 -1.44 -40.23 1.80
C GLU A 384 -0.32 -40.61 2.77
N ASP A 385 0.81 -41.07 2.24
CA ASP A 385 2.07 -41.35 2.95
C ASP A 385 1.93 -42.25 4.19
N ASP A 386 1.00 -43.20 4.17
CA ASP A 386 0.67 -44.10 5.28
C ASP A 386 0.36 -43.36 6.61
N LEU A 387 -0.03 -42.08 6.52
CA LEU A 387 -0.18 -41.21 7.69
C LEU A 387 -1.18 -41.80 8.70
N MET A 388 -2.32 -42.31 8.22
CA MET A 388 -3.32 -42.96 9.06
C MET A 388 -2.77 -44.14 9.87
N LEU A 389 -1.89 -44.95 9.28
CA LEU A 389 -1.26 -46.08 9.95
C LEU A 389 -0.15 -45.61 10.91
N ALA A 390 0.60 -44.58 10.51
CA ALA A 390 1.72 -44.07 11.28
C ALA A 390 1.28 -43.38 12.58
N ILE A 391 0.15 -42.68 12.56
CA ILE A 391 -0.46 -42.00 13.72
C ILE A 391 -1.36 -42.93 14.54
N ASN A 392 -1.82 -44.06 13.95
CA ASN A 392 -2.62 -45.10 14.61
C ASN A 392 -2.00 -46.52 14.43
N PRO A 393 -0.92 -46.86 15.15
CA PRO A 393 -0.20 -48.14 15.01
C PRO A 393 -0.99 -49.41 15.33
N SER A 394 -2.17 -49.32 15.94
CA SER A 394 -3.09 -50.46 16.10
C SER A 394 -3.70 -50.91 14.78
N LEU A 395 -3.63 -50.09 13.73
CA LEU A 395 -4.07 -50.44 12.39
C LEU A 395 -2.96 -51.13 11.61
N THR A 396 -3.31 -52.13 10.79
CA THR A 396 -2.35 -52.86 9.97
C THR A 396 -2.63 -52.70 8.47
N GLU A 397 -1.60 -52.43 7.68
CA GLU A 397 -1.73 -52.15 6.23
C GLU A 397 -2.51 -53.23 5.47
N LYS A 398 -2.22 -54.51 5.74
CA LYS A 398 -2.83 -55.65 5.02
C LYS A 398 -4.25 -56.00 5.48
N LYS A 399 -4.66 -55.54 6.67
CA LYS A 399 -5.90 -55.91 7.35
C LYS A 399 -6.50 -54.73 8.10
N CYS A 400 -6.46 -53.55 7.49
CA CYS A 400 -6.79 -52.30 8.18
C CYS A 400 -8.22 -52.31 8.71
N ASP A 401 -9.18 -52.70 7.87
CA ASP A 401 -10.59 -52.77 8.26
C ASP A 401 -10.83 -53.80 9.39
N GLU A 402 -10.12 -54.94 9.38
CA GLU A 402 -10.18 -55.94 10.46
C GLU A 402 -9.52 -55.45 11.77
N SER A 403 -8.66 -54.42 11.69
CA SER A 403 -7.95 -53.84 12.83
C SER A 403 -8.76 -52.75 13.54
N LEU A 404 -9.90 -52.33 12.98
CA LEU A 404 -10.79 -51.34 13.58
C LEU A 404 -11.55 -51.94 14.77
N VAL A 405 -11.42 -51.33 15.95
CA VAL A 405 -12.12 -51.75 17.17
C VAL A 405 -13.23 -50.75 17.50
N PRO A 406 -14.51 -51.11 17.33
CA PRO A 406 -15.63 -50.20 17.62
C PRO A 406 -15.59 -49.66 19.07
N GLY A 407 -15.81 -48.36 19.21
CA GLY A 407 -15.76 -47.65 20.50
C GLY A 407 -14.36 -47.19 20.91
N THR A 408 -13.33 -47.43 20.10
CA THR A 408 -11.99 -46.86 20.32
C THR A 408 -11.80 -45.56 19.53
N ALA A 409 -10.96 -44.67 20.05
CA ALA A 409 -10.63 -43.40 19.39
C ALA A 409 -9.30 -43.49 18.63
N LEU A 410 -9.32 -43.11 17.35
CA LEU A 410 -8.16 -42.96 16.47
C LEU A 410 -7.84 -41.47 16.30
N CYS A 411 -6.56 -41.14 16.16
CA CYS A 411 -6.12 -39.82 15.76
C CYS A 411 -6.38 -39.62 14.26
N VAL A 412 -7.02 -38.51 13.89
CA VAL A 412 -7.30 -38.19 12.48
C VAL A 412 -6.80 -36.81 12.03
N ALA A 413 -6.31 -35.99 12.96
CA ALA A 413 -5.63 -34.75 12.65
C ALA A 413 -4.35 -34.61 13.50
N PRO A 414 -3.24 -35.25 13.11
CA PRO A 414 -2.01 -35.19 13.89
C PRO A 414 -1.45 -33.77 13.89
N VAL A 415 -0.91 -33.32 15.03
CA VAL A 415 -0.32 -31.98 15.14
C VAL A 415 1.16 -32.01 14.75
N SER A 416 1.74 -30.88 14.34
CA SER A 416 3.17 -30.79 13.99
C SER A 416 4.06 -31.37 15.10
N GLY A 417 4.98 -32.27 14.73
CA GLY A 417 5.88 -32.97 15.66
C GLY A 417 5.26 -34.18 16.37
N TRP A 418 4.13 -34.71 15.91
CA TRP A 418 3.51 -35.92 16.45
C TRP A 418 4.43 -37.16 16.40
N ASP A 419 5.40 -37.17 15.49
CA ASP A 419 6.39 -38.22 15.23
C ASP A 419 7.73 -38.00 15.95
N SER A 420 7.91 -36.83 16.60
CA SER A 420 9.17 -36.41 17.22
C SER A 420 9.64 -37.28 18.39
N THR A 421 8.81 -38.22 18.86
CA THR A 421 9.16 -39.21 19.90
C THR A 421 9.53 -40.60 19.37
N LYS A 422 9.37 -40.90 18.06
CA LYS A 422 9.60 -42.25 17.50
C LYS A 422 11.03 -42.55 17.02
N LYS A 423 11.98 -41.62 17.17
CA LYS A 423 13.42 -41.96 17.14
C LYS A 423 13.88 -42.24 18.57
N GLU A 424 13.51 -43.40 19.09
CA GLU A 424 14.05 -43.88 20.36
C GLU A 424 15.51 -44.33 20.20
N LEU A 425 16.18 -44.42 21.35
CA LEU A 425 17.23 -45.40 21.58
C LEU A 425 16.82 -46.81 21.12
#